data_AF-A0A210QEJ3-F1
#
_entry.id   AF-A0A210QEJ3-F1
#
_cell.length_a   1.000
_cell.length_b   1.000
_cell.length_c   1.000
_cell.angle_alpha   90.00
_cell.angle_beta   90.00
_cell.angle_gamma   90.00
#
_symmetry.space_group_name_H-M   'P 1'
#
loop_
_entity.id
_entity.type
_entity.pdbx_description
1 polymer ?
#
loop_
_entity_poly.entity_id
_entity_poly.type
_entity_poly.pdbx_seq_one_letter_code
_entity_poly.pdbx_strand_id
1 'polypeptide(L)'
;MAPLIKEACETLVRTCRNNIKSGDDGQVEMRRLFGGYTMDVISSTAFGIHVDSQSNPDDLFVTYAKKMFDITLVSPVLLLINFPHPKRLTTTHWTKSPLDTVLETVLV
;
A
#
# COMPACT_ATOMS: atom_id res chain seq x y z
N MET A 1 -4.65 -11.47 -10.10
CA MET A 1 -4.95 -10.77 -8.82
C MET A 1 -6.44 -10.62 -8.55
N ALA A 2 -7.25 -10.20 -9.53
CA ALA A 2 -8.71 -10.08 -9.37
C ALA A 2 -9.43 -11.27 -8.67
N PRO A 3 -9.16 -12.56 -8.98
CA PRO A 3 -9.83 -13.67 -8.29
C PRO A 3 -9.47 -13.79 -6.80
N LEU A 4 -8.23 -13.49 -6.42
CA LEU A 4 -7.76 -13.55 -5.03
C LEU A 4 -8.40 -12.45 -4.17
N ILE A 5 -8.53 -11.25 -4.74
CA ILE A 5 -9.21 -10.13 -4.08
C ILE A 5 -10.69 -10.44 -3.90
N LYS A 6 -11.34 -11.06 -4.91
CA LYS A 6 -12.73 -11.50 -4.81
C LYS A 6 -12.92 -12.48 -3.66
N GLU A 7 -12.03 -13.46 -3.53
CA GLU A 7 -12.07 -14.46 -2.46
C GLU A 7 -11.95 -13.83 -1.07
N ALA A 8 -10.96 -12.95 -0.86
CA ALA A 8 -10.81 -12.21 0.40
C ALA A 8 -12.05 -11.35 0.72
N CYS A 9 -12.68 -10.75 -0.30
CA CYS A 9 -13.90 -9.96 -0.15
C CYS A 9 -15.14 -10.82 0.18
N GLU A 10 -15.23 -12.03 -0.37
CA GLU A 10 -16.29 -12.96 0.02
C GLU A 10 -16.15 -13.39 1.49
N THR A 11 -14.94 -13.64 1.96
CA THR A 11 -14.66 -13.90 3.38
C THR A 11 -15.08 -12.73 4.26
N LEU A 12 -14.80 -11.49 3.84
CA LEU A 12 -15.24 -10.27 4.51
C LEU A 12 -16.75 -10.18 4.69
N VAL A 13 -17.49 -10.44 3.62
CA VAL A 13 -18.96 -10.43 3.66
C VAL A 13 -19.49 -11.53 4.59
N ARG A 14 -18.86 -12.71 4.59
CA ARG A 14 -19.24 -13.82 5.48
C ARG A 14 -18.99 -13.46 6.95
N THR A 15 -17.81 -12.95 7.29
CA THR A 15 -17.44 -12.57 8.66
C THR A 15 -18.32 -11.43 9.16
N CYS A 16 -18.59 -10.41 8.34
CA CYS A 16 -19.51 -9.32 8.68
C CYS A 16 -20.93 -9.84 8.96
N ARG A 17 -21.46 -10.71 8.10
CA ARG A 17 -22.79 -11.32 8.31
C ARG A 17 -22.85 -12.16 9.59
N ASN A 18 -21.78 -12.88 9.91
CA ASN A 18 -21.71 -13.70 11.12
C ASN A 18 -21.69 -12.82 12.38
N ASN A 19 -20.90 -11.74 12.39
CA ASN A 19 -20.86 -10.80 13.52
C ASN A 19 -22.22 -10.14 13.78
N ILE A 20 -22.99 -9.81 12.73
CA ILE A 20 -24.35 -9.26 12.86
C ILE A 20 -25.32 -10.29 13.46
N LYS A 21 -25.17 -11.57 13.12
CA LYS A 21 -26.05 -12.65 13.61
C LYS A 21 -25.77 -13.07 15.06
N SER A 22 -24.53 -12.94 15.52
CA SER A 22 -24.11 -13.41 16.85
C SER A 22 -24.57 -12.52 18.01
N GLY A 23 -25.29 -11.42 17.74
CA GLY A 23 -25.97 -10.64 18.79
C GLY A 23 -25.07 -9.71 19.61
N ASP A 24 -23.85 -9.44 19.15
CA ASP A 24 -22.89 -8.56 19.83
C ASP A 24 -23.21 -7.08 19.54
N ASP A 25 -24.32 -6.57 20.06
CA ASP A 25 -24.80 -5.17 20.08
C ASP A 25 -24.58 -4.30 18.81
N GLY A 26 -24.42 -4.94 17.64
CA GLY A 26 -24.07 -4.28 16.38
C GLY A 26 -22.65 -3.68 16.30
N GLN A 27 -21.78 -3.90 17.29
CA GLN A 27 -20.47 -3.24 17.34
C GLN A 27 -19.39 -4.05 16.62
N VAL A 28 -19.24 -3.80 15.32
CA VAL A 28 -18.15 -4.38 14.52
C VAL A 28 -16.94 -3.46 14.55
N GLU A 29 -15.81 -3.95 15.06
CA GLU A 29 -14.55 -3.19 15.03
C GLU A 29 -13.97 -3.17 13.61
N MET A 30 -14.31 -2.09 12.89
CA MET A 30 -13.99 -1.93 11.46
C MET A 30 -12.49 -2.03 11.17
N ARG A 31 -11.63 -1.56 12.09
CA ARG A 31 -10.17 -1.58 11.91
C ARG A 31 -9.63 -3.01 11.87
N ARG A 32 -10.08 -3.89 12.76
CA ARG A 32 -9.72 -5.32 12.77
C ARG A 32 -10.27 -6.02 11.54
N LEU A 33 -11.52 -5.77 11.18
CA LEU A 33 -12.17 -6.41 10.04
C LEU A 33 -11.43 -6.07 8.72
N PHE A 34 -11.22 -4.78 8.45
CA PHE A 34 -10.52 -4.34 7.24
C PHE A 34 -9.01 -4.59 7.30
N GLY A 35 -8.42 -4.61 8.50
CA GLY A 35 -7.04 -5.01 8.71
C GLY A 35 -6.80 -6.48 8.33
N GLY A 36 -7.70 -7.37 8.74
CA GLY A 36 -7.68 -8.78 8.33
C GLY A 36 -7.85 -8.95 6.82
N TYR A 37 -8.84 -8.28 6.22
CA TYR A 37 -9.04 -8.30 4.77
C TYR A 37 -7.81 -7.81 3.99
N THR A 38 -7.19 -6.71 4.43
CA THR A 38 -5.98 -6.17 3.78
C THR A 38 -4.82 -7.17 3.87
N MET A 39 -4.69 -7.85 5.02
CA MET A 39 -3.67 -8.87 5.20
C MET A 39 -3.90 -10.08 4.29
N ASP A 40 -5.14 -10.55 4.14
CA ASP A 40 -5.51 -11.66 3.25
C ASP A 40 -5.25 -11.31 1.77
N VAL A 41 -5.51 -10.07 1.38
CA VAL A 41 -5.20 -9.60 0.02
C VAL A 41 -3.68 -9.57 -0.19
N ILE A 42 -2.90 -9.05 0.75
CA ILE A 42 -1.44 -8.99 0.61
C ILE A 42 -0.82 -10.40 0.63
N SER A 43 -1.25 -11.27 1.55
CA SER A 43 -0.73 -12.64 1.67
C SER A 43 -0.99 -13.42 0.38
N SER A 44 -2.21 -13.35 -0.15
CA SER A 44 -2.60 -14.06 -1.36
C SER A 44 -1.96 -13.46 -2.62
N THR A 45 -1.94 -12.13 -2.77
CA THR A 45 -1.46 -11.49 -4.00
C THR A 45 0.05 -11.33 -4.08
N ALA A 46 0.71 -11.01 -2.96
CA ALA A 46 2.16 -10.77 -2.93
C ALA A 46 2.96 -12.05 -2.66
N PHE A 47 2.43 -12.95 -1.82
CA PHE A 47 3.15 -14.14 -1.38
C PHE A 47 2.53 -15.46 -1.87
N GLY A 48 1.33 -15.43 -2.45
CA GLY A 48 0.62 -16.63 -2.88
C GLY A 48 0.14 -17.51 -1.72
N ILE A 49 0.10 -16.97 -0.50
CA ILE A 49 -0.28 -17.69 0.71
C ILE A 49 -1.74 -17.38 1.01
N HIS A 50 -2.56 -18.42 1.12
CA HIS A 50 -3.95 -18.25 1.54
C HIS A 50 -4.02 -18.27 3.07
N VAL A 51 -4.48 -17.16 3.66
CA VAL A 51 -4.62 -16.97 5.10
C VAL A 51 -6.03 -16.44 5.36
N ASP A 52 -6.64 -16.86 6.47
CA ASP A 52 -7.90 -16.31 6.96
C ASP A 52 -7.66 -15.45 8.20
N SER A 53 -7.10 -14.26 7.96
CA SER A 53 -6.80 -13.28 9.02
C SER A 53 -8.07 -12.65 9.60
N GLN A 54 -9.20 -12.81 8.91
CA GLN A 54 -10.48 -12.21 9.26
C GLN A 54 -11.21 -13.03 10.33
N SER A 55 -11.14 -14.35 10.26
CA SER A 55 -11.70 -15.24 11.29
C SER A 55 -10.65 -15.64 12.34
N ASN A 56 -9.38 -15.76 11.95
CA ASN A 56 -8.30 -16.21 12.83
C ASN A 56 -7.14 -15.19 12.89
N PRO A 57 -7.25 -14.13 13.72
CA PRO A 57 -6.26 -13.05 13.77
C PRO A 57 -4.90 -13.46 14.36
N ASP A 58 -4.82 -14.63 15.00
CA ASP A 58 -3.65 -15.18 15.70
C ASP A 58 -2.83 -16.14 14.83
N ASP A 59 -3.11 -16.20 13.53
CA ASP A 59 -2.28 -16.94 12.60
C ASP A 59 -0.81 -16.46 12.68
N LEU A 60 0.13 -17.40 12.61
CA LEU A 60 1.57 -17.12 12.73
C LEU A 60 2.01 -16.13 11.65
N PHE A 61 1.54 -16.28 10.41
CA PHE A 61 1.85 -15.38 9.32
C PHE A 61 1.37 -13.96 9.62
N VAL A 62 0.12 -13.82 10.08
CA VAL A 62 -0.49 -12.53 10.42
C VAL A 62 0.26 -11.84 11.55
N THR A 63 0.65 -12.61 12.57
CA THR A 63 1.38 -12.10 13.73
C THR A 63 2.77 -11.57 13.35
N TYR A 64 3.52 -12.31 12.54
CA TYR A 64 4.82 -11.86 12.05
C TYR A 64 4.69 -10.72 11.04
N ALA A 65 3.71 -10.77 10.14
CA ALA A 65 3.47 -9.71 9.17
C ALA A 65 3.11 -8.38 9.85
N LYS A 66 2.22 -8.40 10.85
CA LYS A 66 1.91 -7.20 11.66
C LYS A 66 3.16 -6.59 12.28
N LYS A 67 4.01 -7.41 12.92
CA LYS A 67 5.29 -6.94 13.49
C LYS A 67 6.22 -6.31 12.44
N MET A 68 6.26 -6.86 11.23
CA MET A 68 7.06 -6.31 10.13
C MET A 68 6.53 -4.96 9.63
N PHE A 69 5.21 -4.82 9.48
CA PHE A 69 4.58 -3.58 9.02
C PHE A 69 4.57 -2.48 10.10
N ASP A 70 4.48 -2.84 11.38
CA ASP A 70 4.56 -1.89 12.50
C ASP A 70 5.93 -1.18 12.53
N ILE A 71 7.03 -1.89 12.26
CA ILE A 71 8.39 -1.31 12.21
C ILE A 71 8.53 -0.32 11.04
N THR A 72 7.84 -0.58 9.92
CA THR A 72 7.92 0.26 8.72
C THR A 72 7.28 1.64 8.93
N LEU A 73 6.23 1.75 9.74
CA LEU A 73 5.56 3.04 10.04
C LEU A 73 6.30 3.88 11.08
N VAL A 74 7.03 3.26 12.01
CA VAL A 74 7.73 3.95 13.11
C VAL A 74 9.11 4.46 12.68
N SER A 75 9.59 4.07 11.49
CA SER A 75 10.89 4.49 10.96
C SER A 75 10.79 5.36 9.69
N PRO A 76 10.31 6.62 9.80
CA PRO A 76 10.63 7.65 8.80
C PRO A 76 12.15 7.76 8.54
N VAL A 77 12.97 7.36 9.52
CA VAL A 77 14.43 7.36 9.47
C VAL A 77 14.98 6.41 8.39
N LEU A 78 14.38 5.23 8.18
CA LEU A 78 14.79 4.27 7.13
C LEU A 78 14.52 4.80 5.70
N LEU A 79 13.46 5.59 5.52
CA LEU A 79 13.16 6.27 4.25
C LEU A 79 14.14 7.42 3.97
N LEU A 80 14.55 8.15 5.01
CA LEU A 80 15.53 9.24 4.90
C LEU A 80 16.94 8.74 4.54
N ILE A 81 17.33 7.54 5.00
CA ILE A 81 18.65 6.94 4.70
C ILE A 81 18.74 6.45 3.24
N ASN A 82 17.63 6.03 2.63
CA ASN A 82 17.58 5.57 1.23
C ASN A 82 17.40 6.69 0.19
N PHE A 83 17.18 7.94 0.63
CA PHE A 83 17.01 9.08 -0.27
C PHE A 83 18.18 10.07 -0.16
N PRO A 84 19.40 9.72 -0.62
CA PRO A 84 20.42 10.72 -0.80
C PRO A 84 20.00 11.59 -1.99
N HIS A 85 19.81 12.89 -1.74
CA HIS A 85 19.69 14.03 -2.68
C HIS A 85 18.29 14.63 -2.92
N PRO A 86 17.90 15.65 -2.13
CA PRO A 86 16.96 16.68 -2.57
C PRO A 86 17.68 17.72 -3.43
N LYS A 87 18.18 17.37 -4.62
CA LYS A 87 18.78 18.35 -5.55
C LYS A 87 18.50 18.00 -7.01
N ARG A 88 17.24 18.07 -7.44
CA ARG A 88 16.91 18.23 -8.88
C ARG A 88 15.53 18.81 -9.13
N LEU A 89 15.20 19.92 -8.46
CA LEU A 89 13.93 20.63 -8.67
C LEU A 89 14.15 22.15 -8.73
N THR A 90 14.95 22.65 -9.68
CA THR A 90 14.87 24.05 -10.19
C THR A 90 15.55 24.19 -11.56
N THR A 91 14.83 23.87 -12.64
CA THR A 91 14.94 24.54 -13.96
C THR A 91 13.74 24.06 -14.79
N THR A 92 12.58 24.59 -14.45
CA THR A 92 11.63 25.00 -15.47
C THR A 92 12.08 26.38 -15.92
N HIS A 93 12.14 26.64 -17.23
CA HIS A 93 11.57 27.82 -17.89
C HIS A 93 12.31 28.23 -19.19
N TRP A 94 11.68 27.92 -20.34
CA TRP A 94 11.55 28.76 -21.56
C TRP A 94 12.71 28.93 -22.56
N THR A 95 12.54 28.23 -23.70
CA THR A 95 12.78 28.62 -25.10
C THR A 95 13.95 29.57 -25.41
N LYS A 96 15.04 29.01 -25.95
CA LYS A 96 15.96 29.76 -26.82
C LYS A 96 15.21 30.22 -28.08
N SER A 97 15.36 31.48 -28.45
CA SER A 97 14.59 32.12 -29.52
C SER A 97 15.17 31.75 -30.89
N PRO A 98 14.41 31.82 -32.00
CA PRO A 98 14.96 31.49 -33.31
C PRO A 98 16.04 32.47 -33.80
N LEU A 99 16.29 33.58 -33.09
CA LEU A 99 17.30 34.58 -33.47
C LEU A 99 18.72 34.23 -33.01
N ASP A 100 18.88 33.42 -31.95
CA ASP A 100 20.20 32.97 -31.49
C ASP A 100 20.80 31.87 -32.39
N THR A 101 19.98 31.14 -33.15
CA THR A 101 20.47 30.15 -34.13
C THR A 101 20.99 30.78 -35.43
N VAL A 102 20.42 31.92 -35.85
CA VAL A 102 20.85 32.60 -37.10
C VAL A 102 22.18 33.34 -36.91
N LEU A 103 22.44 33.85 -35.70
CA LEU A 103 23.69 34.54 -35.36
C LEU A 103 24.90 33.59 -35.33
N GLU A 104 24.73 32.33 -34.89
CA GLU A 104 25.82 31.34 -34.92
C GLU A 104 26.13 30.81 -36.34
N THR A 105 25.18 30.89 -37.27
CA THR A 105 25.36 30.36 -38.65
C THR A 105 26.00 31.37 -39.60
N VAL A 106 25.90 32.68 -39.32
CA VAL A 106 26.47 33.75 -40.17
C VAL A 106 27.92 34.12 -39.78
N LEU A 107 28.37 33.70 -38.59
CA LEU A 107 29.67 34.08 -38.02
C LEU A 107 30.74 32.97 -38.06
N VAL A 108 30.55 31.94 -38.89
CA VAL A 108 31.55 30.89 -39.19
C VAL A 108 31.75 30.78 -40.70
#